data_AF-A0A532DP63-F1
#
_entry.id   AF-A0A532DP63-F1
#
_cell.length_a   1.000
_cell.length_b   1.000
_cell.length_c   1.000
_cell.angle_alpha   90.00
_cell.angle_beta   90.00
_cell.angle_gamma   90.00
#
_symmetry.space_group_name_H-M   'P 1'
#
loop_
_entity.id
_entity.type
_entity.pdbx_description
1 polymer ?
#
loop_
_entity_poly.entity_id
_entity_poly.type
_entity_poly.pdbx_seq_one_letter_code
_entity_poly.pdbx_strand_id
1 'polypeptide(L)'
;MSDDLNVITKDRISKIRFLTSAEQGASQYLEAASLALTVLHDTVGGSHPLYSVLDNSLKKNDYGVALAASRGVATLFEQGSLKSPRLTIAHEIEGDLLDIANTQAQAAEMTKDLNHKQLHLAIAAFLTGASLEDALRRLCDANGIAYDVGKTTISKLQTVLYQPAKHIEIISASDNKQITTWGDSRNKADHGRFAEITQTEVVTMLMGVRAFIDRYLH
;
A
#
# COMPACT_ATOMS: atom_id res chain seq x y z
N MET A 1 -8.50 -7.15 7.93
CA MET A 1 -7.03 -7.24 7.98
C MET A 1 -6.30 -5.90 8.03
N SER A 2 -6.58 -4.90 7.19
CA SER A 2 -6.14 -3.50 7.46
C SER A 2 -6.61 -3.04 8.86
N ASP A 3 -7.85 -3.38 9.23
CA ASP A 3 -8.39 -3.15 10.57
C ASP A 3 -7.66 -3.96 11.67
N ASP A 4 -7.27 -5.22 11.41
CA ASP A 4 -6.63 -6.07 12.43
C ASP A 4 -5.20 -5.62 12.74
N LEU A 5 -4.43 -5.21 11.73
CA LEU A 5 -3.08 -4.66 11.94
C LEU A 5 -3.16 -3.32 12.70
N ASN A 6 -4.19 -2.52 12.41
CA ASN A 6 -4.46 -1.28 13.13
C ASN A 6 -4.92 -1.55 14.58
N VAL A 7 -5.71 -2.60 14.83
CA VAL A 7 -6.11 -3.06 16.18
C VAL A 7 -4.89 -3.52 16.99
N ILE A 8 -4.04 -4.40 16.43
CA ILE A 8 -2.82 -4.87 17.11
C ILE A 8 -1.88 -3.70 17.42
N THR A 9 -1.76 -2.73 16.51
CA THR A 9 -0.93 -1.54 16.72
C THR A 9 -1.54 -0.61 17.78
N LYS A 10 -2.85 -0.42 17.78
CA LYS A 10 -3.58 0.33 18.84
C LYS A 10 -3.45 -0.32 20.22
N ASP A 11 -3.46 -1.65 20.29
CA ASP A 11 -3.23 -2.38 21.55
C ASP A 11 -1.81 -2.18 22.07
N ARG A 12 -0.80 -2.24 21.17
CA ARG A 12 0.59 -1.93 21.52
C ARG A 12 0.74 -0.48 21.99
N ILE A 13 0.08 0.48 21.34
CA ILE A 13 0.06 1.88 21.78
C ILE A 13 -0.56 2.03 23.16
N SER A 14 -1.70 1.38 23.41
CA SER A 14 -2.35 1.38 24.72
C SER A 14 -1.44 0.79 25.80
N LYS A 15 -0.72 -0.28 25.48
CA LYS A 15 0.27 -0.89 26.38
C LYS A 15 1.47 0.03 26.63
N ILE A 16 1.99 0.69 25.61
CA ILE A 16 3.06 1.71 25.76
C ILE A 16 2.58 2.82 26.71
N ARG A 17 1.36 3.33 26.56
CA ARG A 17 0.80 4.35 27.46
C ARG A 17 0.75 3.88 28.91
N PHE A 18 0.28 2.65 29.13
CA PHE A 18 0.22 2.06 30.47
C PHE A 18 1.62 1.89 31.10
N LEU A 19 2.58 1.35 30.35
CA LEU A 19 3.95 1.13 30.83
C LEU A 19 4.70 2.45 31.07
N THR A 20 4.28 3.52 30.41
CA THR A 20 4.92 4.83 30.52
C THR A 20 4.19 5.79 31.47
N SER A 21 3.05 5.45 32.06
CA SER A 21 2.25 6.38 32.90
C SER A 21 2.49 6.28 34.41
N ALA A 22 3.06 5.19 34.90
CA ALA A 22 3.29 4.96 36.34
C ALA A 22 4.78 5.11 36.72
N GLU A 23 5.05 5.25 38.03
CA GLU A 23 6.40 5.03 38.59
C GLU A 23 6.76 3.55 38.38
N GLN A 24 7.38 3.28 37.23
CA GLN A 24 7.66 1.96 36.72
C GLN A 24 9.16 1.68 36.81
N GLY A 25 9.52 0.40 36.84
CA GLY A 25 10.92 -0.02 36.90
C GLY A 25 11.60 -0.03 35.54
N ALA A 26 12.92 -0.25 35.56
CA ALA A 26 13.75 -0.36 34.36
C ALA A 26 13.17 -1.36 33.33
N SER A 27 12.67 -2.51 33.79
CA SER A 27 12.11 -3.55 32.93
C SER A 27 10.92 -3.07 32.09
N GLN A 28 10.03 -2.27 32.68
CA GLN A 28 8.84 -1.77 31.99
C GLN A 28 9.17 -0.65 31.00
N TYR A 29 10.23 0.11 31.24
CA TYR A 29 10.74 1.07 30.26
C TYR A 29 11.38 0.38 29.05
N LEU A 30 12.11 -0.72 29.27
CA LEU A 30 12.65 -1.54 28.18
C LEU A 30 11.52 -2.21 27.37
N GLU A 31 10.47 -2.69 28.04
CA GLU A 31 9.28 -3.25 27.38
C GLU A 31 8.58 -2.19 26.52
N ALA A 32 8.35 -0.98 27.07
CA ALA A 32 7.73 0.13 26.34
C ALA A 32 8.54 0.53 25.10
N ALA A 33 9.87 0.63 25.24
CA ALA A 33 10.76 0.97 24.14
C ALA A 33 10.81 -0.11 23.05
N SER A 34 10.81 -1.38 23.44
CA SER A 34 10.74 -2.50 22.50
C SER A 34 9.43 -2.48 21.71
N LEU A 35 8.30 -2.27 22.38
CA LEU A 35 7.00 -2.11 21.71
C LEU A 35 7.00 -0.90 20.77
N ALA A 36 7.54 0.23 21.21
CA ALA A 36 7.63 1.45 20.40
C ALA A 36 8.47 1.26 19.13
N LEU A 37 9.57 0.50 19.20
CA LEU A 37 10.35 0.13 18.01
C LEU A 37 9.54 -0.70 17.01
N THR A 38 8.74 -1.66 17.49
CA THR A 38 7.88 -2.45 16.59
C THR A 38 6.79 -1.58 15.94
N VAL A 39 6.21 -0.64 16.68
CA VAL A 39 5.23 0.30 16.13
C VAL A 39 5.86 1.18 15.06
N LEU A 40 7.06 1.73 15.30
CA LEU A 40 7.78 2.52 14.30
C LEU A 40 8.17 1.69 13.07
N HIS A 41 8.53 0.43 13.26
CA HIS A 41 8.83 -0.46 12.14
C HIS A 41 7.57 -0.71 11.30
N ASP A 42 6.46 -1.05 11.93
CA ASP A 42 5.22 -1.43 11.24
C ASP A 42 4.49 -0.23 10.61
N THR A 43 4.69 0.98 11.13
CA THR A 43 4.05 2.20 10.62
C THR A 43 4.90 2.95 9.61
N VAL A 44 6.20 3.08 9.87
CA VAL A 44 7.11 3.97 9.12
C VAL A 44 8.41 3.28 8.69
N GLY A 45 8.46 1.95 8.76
CA GLY A 45 9.57 1.14 8.24
C GLY A 45 10.90 1.34 8.97
N GLY A 46 10.88 1.84 10.21
CA GLY A 46 12.09 2.03 11.03
C GLY A 46 13.00 3.19 10.61
N SER A 47 12.59 4.00 9.63
CA SER A 47 13.37 5.15 9.15
C SER A 47 13.12 6.44 9.93
N HIS A 48 12.17 6.43 10.87
CA HIS A 48 11.84 7.58 11.71
C HIS A 48 12.94 7.89 12.73
N PRO A 49 13.26 9.17 13.02
CA PRO A 49 14.34 9.54 13.95
C PRO A 49 14.21 8.90 15.34
N LEU A 50 13.00 8.68 15.83
CA LEU A 50 12.78 8.01 17.13
C LEU A 50 13.27 6.56 17.15
N TYR A 51 13.41 5.90 16.01
CA TYR A 51 13.90 4.51 15.96
C TYR A 51 15.34 4.45 16.46
N SER A 52 16.23 5.30 15.94
CA SER A 52 17.64 5.33 16.38
C SER A 52 17.78 5.85 17.81
N VAL A 53 16.91 6.76 18.26
CA VAL A 53 16.87 7.22 19.66
C VAL A 53 16.49 6.09 20.61
N LEU A 54 15.47 5.29 20.27
CA LEU A 54 15.06 4.13 21.05
C LEU A 54 16.12 3.04 21.05
N ASP A 55 16.65 2.66 19.89
CA ASP A 55 17.69 1.64 19.77
C ASP A 55 18.97 2.00 20.56
N ASN A 56 19.40 3.27 20.48
CA ASN A 56 20.56 3.74 21.26
C ASN A 56 20.29 3.79 22.76
N SER A 57 19.07 4.19 23.18
CA SER A 57 18.74 4.25 24.61
C SER A 57 18.66 2.86 25.22
N LEU A 58 18.14 1.87 24.49
CA LEU A 58 18.18 0.45 24.89
C LEU A 58 19.62 -0.05 25.04
N LYS A 59 20.50 0.21 24.07
CA LYS A 59 21.92 -0.22 24.12
C LYS A 59 22.70 0.40 25.28
N LYS A 60 22.35 1.62 25.67
CA LYS A 60 23.01 2.37 26.75
C LYS A 60 22.32 2.22 28.11
N ASN A 61 21.20 1.51 28.18
CA ASN A 61 20.32 1.47 29.35
C ASN A 61 19.89 2.88 29.83
N ASP A 62 19.65 3.81 28.90
CA ASP A 62 19.16 5.15 29.19
C ASP A 62 17.64 5.14 29.31
N TYR A 63 17.15 4.82 30.50
CA TYR A 63 15.73 4.65 30.78
C TYR A 63 14.91 5.92 30.59
N GLY A 64 15.50 7.09 30.87
CA GLY A 64 14.82 8.38 30.74
C GLY A 64 14.52 8.70 29.27
N VAL A 65 15.52 8.51 28.41
CA VAL A 65 15.35 8.69 26.96
C VAL A 65 14.43 7.62 26.37
N ALA A 66 14.57 6.36 26.78
CA ALA A 66 13.69 5.28 26.34
C ALA A 66 12.22 5.57 26.67
N LEU A 67 11.93 6.02 27.89
CA LEU A 67 10.59 6.41 28.34
C LEU A 67 10.04 7.58 27.52
N ALA A 68 10.80 8.67 27.37
CA ALA A 68 10.38 9.85 26.64
C ALA A 68 10.11 9.55 25.15
N ALA A 69 11.00 8.80 24.50
CA ALA A 69 10.85 8.41 23.11
C ALA A 69 9.66 7.47 22.90
N SER A 70 9.42 6.52 23.81
CA SER A 70 8.26 5.62 23.74
C SER A 70 6.93 6.37 23.84
N ARG A 71 6.84 7.36 24.75
CA ARG A 71 5.67 8.26 24.82
C ARG A 71 5.50 9.05 23.53
N GLY A 72 6.61 9.54 22.95
CA GLY A 72 6.61 10.23 21.67
C GLY A 72 6.03 9.39 20.53
N VAL A 73 6.39 8.10 20.45
CA VAL A 73 5.81 7.17 19.46
C VAL A 73 4.29 7.04 19.65
N ALA A 74 3.83 6.86 20.89
CA ALA A 74 2.39 6.77 21.17
C ALA A 74 1.64 8.04 20.76
N THR A 75 2.15 9.22 21.12
CA THR A 75 1.55 10.50 20.74
C THR A 75 1.52 10.70 19.23
N LEU A 76 2.63 10.41 18.53
CA LEU A 76 2.67 10.55 17.06
C LEU A 76 1.72 9.58 16.37
N PHE A 77 1.56 8.35 16.89
CA PHE A 77 0.59 7.40 16.37
C PHE A 77 -0.85 7.91 16.54
N GLU A 78 -1.21 8.34 17.75
CA GLU A 78 -2.54 8.86 18.09
C GLU A 78 -2.91 10.10 17.25
N GLN A 79 -1.92 10.94 16.92
CA GLN A 79 -2.09 12.10 16.04
C GLN A 79 -2.15 11.75 14.54
N GLY A 80 -1.91 10.48 14.17
CA GLY A 80 -1.84 10.06 12.77
C GLY A 80 -0.58 10.55 12.05
N SER A 81 0.47 10.93 12.79
CA SER A 81 1.72 11.49 12.26
C SER A 81 2.75 10.43 11.89
N LEU A 82 2.56 9.17 12.31
CA LEU A 82 3.38 8.02 11.89
C LEU A 82 2.92 7.50 10.52
N LYS A 83 3.09 8.31 9.48
CA LYS A 83 2.87 7.91 8.08
C LYS A 83 4.21 7.69 7.39
N SER A 84 4.35 6.59 6.67
CA SER A 84 5.55 6.33 5.88
C SER A 84 5.65 7.35 4.74
N PRO A 85 6.65 8.26 4.72
CA PRO A 85 6.78 9.25 3.64
C PRO A 85 6.93 8.57 2.27
N ARG A 86 7.55 7.38 2.24
CA ARG A 86 7.69 6.56 1.05
C ARG A 86 6.33 6.07 0.53
N LEU A 87 5.42 5.64 1.41
CA LEU A 87 4.08 5.24 1.01
C LEU A 87 3.29 6.46 0.52
N THR A 88 3.38 7.61 1.21
CA THR A 88 2.73 8.84 0.75
C THR A 88 3.17 9.24 -0.66
N ILE A 89 4.47 9.25 -0.93
CA ILE A 89 5.01 9.53 -2.28
C ILE A 89 4.53 8.48 -3.29
N ALA A 90 4.49 7.20 -2.92
CA ALA A 90 3.99 6.16 -3.81
C ALA A 90 2.52 6.36 -4.19
N HIS A 91 1.68 6.78 -3.23
CA HIS A 91 0.27 7.10 -3.48
C HIS A 91 0.12 8.33 -4.39
N GLU A 92 0.93 9.37 -4.20
CA GLU A 92 0.93 10.56 -5.06
C GLU A 92 1.31 10.19 -6.50
N ILE A 93 2.39 9.43 -6.68
CA ILE A 93 2.83 8.97 -8.01
C ILE A 93 1.75 8.10 -8.66
N GLU A 94 1.12 7.19 -7.91
CA GLU A 94 0.02 6.36 -8.41
C GLU A 94 -1.17 7.20 -8.87
N GLY A 95 -1.55 8.22 -8.10
CA GLY A 95 -2.59 9.18 -8.46
C GLY A 95 -2.27 9.94 -9.75
N ASP A 96 -1.04 10.47 -9.85
CA ASP A 96 -0.56 11.16 -11.05
C ASP A 96 -0.59 10.26 -12.29
N LEU A 97 -0.18 8.99 -12.16
CA LEU A 97 -0.23 8.02 -13.26
C LEU A 97 -1.67 7.78 -13.73
N LEU A 98 -2.62 7.66 -12.81
CA LEU A 98 -4.04 7.49 -13.14
C LEU A 98 -4.65 8.77 -13.72
N ASP A 99 -4.17 9.96 -13.33
CA ASP A 99 -4.61 11.24 -13.91
C ASP A 99 -4.09 11.43 -15.34
N ILE A 100 -2.84 11.03 -15.59
CA ILE A 100 -2.28 10.96 -16.95
C ILE A 100 -3.09 9.95 -17.77
N ALA A 101 -3.37 8.76 -17.24
CA ALA A 101 -4.18 7.75 -17.93
C ALA A 101 -5.57 8.27 -18.29
N ASN A 102 -6.22 9.00 -17.38
CA ASN A 102 -7.51 9.66 -17.63
C ASN A 102 -7.41 10.68 -18.77
N THR A 103 -6.37 11.52 -18.75
CA THR A 103 -6.13 12.53 -19.80
C THR A 103 -5.94 11.88 -21.17
N GLN A 104 -5.23 10.74 -21.24
CA GLN A 104 -5.06 9.98 -22.47
C GLN A 104 -6.38 9.37 -22.95
N ALA A 105 -7.20 8.81 -22.05
CA ALA A 105 -8.51 8.30 -22.41
C ALA A 105 -9.43 9.41 -22.97
N GLN A 106 -9.38 10.62 -22.41
CA GLN A 106 -10.11 11.78 -22.93
C GLN A 106 -9.57 12.25 -24.28
N ALA A 107 -8.25 12.28 -24.47
CA ALA A 107 -7.63 12.62 -25.75
C ALA A 107 -8.05 11.64 -26.86
N ALA A 108 -8.20 10.35 -26.54
CA ALA A 108 -8.69 9.34 -27.47
C ALA A 108 -10.12 9.62 -27.99
N GLU A 109 -10.99 10.23 -27.19
CA GLU A 109 -12.35 10.60 -27.61
C GLU A 109 -12.35 11.75 -28.61
N MET A 110 -11.44 12.71 -28.44
CA MET A 110 -11.31 13.89 -29.29
C MET A 110 -10.52 13.62 -30.57
N THR A 111 -9.78 12.51 -30.62
CA THR A 111 -8.90 12.15 -31.73
C THR A 111 -9.67 11.48 -32.86
N LYS A 112 -9.59 12.07 -34.07
CA LYS A 112 -10.22 11.54 -35.28
C LYS A 112 -9.39 10.46 -35.98
N ASP A 113 -8.08 10.54 -35.87
CA ASP A 113 -7.18 9.53 -36.45
C ASP A 113 -7.23 8.24 -35.64
N LEU A 114 -7.54 7.12 -36.29
CA LEU A 114 -7.74 5.85 -35.61
C LEU A 114 -6.46 5.33 -34.94
N ASN A 115 -5.30 5.53 -35.56
CA ASN A 115 -4.03 5.03 -35.02
C ASN A 115 -3.64 5.82 -33.76
N HIS A 116 -3.75 7.14 -33.80
CA HIS A 116 -3.51 7.99 -32.63
C HIS A 116 -4.53 7.72 -31.52
N LYS A 117 -5.80 7.53 -31.86
CA LYS A 117 -6.83 7.12 -30.89
C LYS A 117 -6.44 5.82 -30.19
N GLN A 118 -6.05 4.81 -30.94
CA GLN A 118 -5.65 3.52 -30.37
C GLN A 118 -4.36 3.61 -29.54
N LEU A 119 -3.42 4.48 -29.93
CA LEU A 119 -2.23 4.76 -29.14
C LEU A 119 -2.58 5.42 -27.79
N HIS A 120 -3.46 6.41 -27.78
CA HIS A 120 -3.93 7.04 -26.55
C HIS A 120 -4.60 6.02 -25.61
N LEU A 121 -5.44 5.14 -26.14
CA LEU A 121 -6.07 4.06 -25.37
C LEU A 121 -5.06 3.07 -24.82
N ALA A 122 -4.06 2.69 -25.60
CA ALA A 122 -3.00 1.81 -25.16
C ALA A 122 -2.17 2.43 -24.02
N ILE A 123 -1.81 3.70 -24.11
CA ILE A 123 -1.09 4.42 -23.05
C ILE A 123 -1.94 4.47 -21.78
N ALA A 124 -3.23 4.79 -21.90
CA ALA A 124 -4.14 4.81 -20.75
C ALA A 124 -4.27 3.43 -20.08
N ALA A 125 -4.45 2.36 -20.86
CA ALA A 125 -4.53 0.99 -20.36
C ALA A 125 -3.21 0.54 -19.68
N PHE A 126 -2.07 0.88 -20.29
CA PHE A 126 -0.73 0.60 -19.75
C PHE A 126 -0.53 1.24 -18.38
N LEU A 127 -0.75 2.56 -18.28
CA LEU A 127 -0.56 3.31 -17.04
C LEU A 127 -1.51 2.84 -15.94
N THR A 128 -2.78 2.63 -16.28
CA THR A 128 -3.78 2.09 -15.33
C THR A 128 -3.38 0.70 -14.82
N GLY A 129 -2.86 -0.15 -15.72
CA GLY A 129 -2.38 -1.47 -15.38
C GLY A 129 -1.12 -1.47 -14.51
N ALA A 130 -0.21 -0.52 -14.73
CA ALA A 130 0.96 -0.32 -13.89
C ALA A 130 0.57 0.10 -12.47
N SER A 131 -0.36 1.04 -12.32
CA SER A 131 -0.91 1.44 -11.01
C SER A 131 -1.60 0.27 -10.31
N LEU A 132 -2.38 -0.54 -11.03
CA LEU A 132 -3.00 -1.75 -10.47
C LEU A 132 -1.94 -2.75 -9.97
N GLU A 133 -0.86 -2.97 -10.75
CA GLU A 133 0.19 -3.90 -10.36
C GLU A 133 0.92 -3.44 -9.08
N ASP A 134 1.24 -2.15 -8.96
CA ASP A 134 1.82 -1.58 -7.73
C ASP A 134 0.87 -1.71 -6.53
N ALA A 135 -0.41 -1.39 -6.73
CA ALA A 135 -1.44 -1.53 -5.70
C ALA A 135 -1.55 -2.98 -5.19
N LEU A 136 -1.50 -3.97 -6.09
CA LEU A 136 -1.53 -5.38 -5.72
C LEU A 136 -0.28 -5.82 -4.95
N ARG A 137 0.91 -5.28 -5.27
CA ARG A 137 2.15 -5.53 -4.49
C ARG A 137 2.03 -4.96 -3.09
N ARG A 138 1.61 -3.69 -2.97
CA ARG A 138 1.38 -3.03 -1.68
C ARG A 138 0.34 -3.76 -0.84
N LEU A 139 -0.70 -4.30 -1.48
CA LEU A 139 -1.69 -5.12 -0.79
C LEU A 139 -1.10 -6.45 -0.30
N CYS A 140 -0.21 -7.09 -1.08
CA CYS A 140 0.52 -8.27 -0.60
C CYS A 140 1.41 -7.91 0.61
N ASP A 141 2.20 -6.83 0.50
CA ASP A 141 3.10 -6.38 1.57
C ASP A 141 2.33 -6.06 2.86
N ALA A 142 1.21 -5.33 2.76
CA ALA A 142 0.36 -4.96 3.89
C ALA A 142 -0.28 -6.16 4.60
N ASN A 143 -0.44 -7.29 3.90
CA ASN A 143 -1.02 -8.52 4.43
C ASN A 143 0.04 -9.61 4.70
N GLY A 144 1.33 -9.30 4.59
CA GLY A 144 2.42 -10.25 4.82
C GLY A 144 2.45 -11.43 3.83
N ILE A 145 1.90 -11.25 2.62
CA ILE A 145 1.85 -12.29 1.59
C ILE A 145 3.10 -12.20 0.72
N ALA A 146 3.89 -13.29 0.72
CA ALA A 146 5.08 -13.37 -0.11
C ALA A 146 4.74 -13.53 -1.60
N TYR A 147 5.49 -12.85 -2.46
CA TYR A 147 5.44 -12.97 -3.92
C TYR A 147 6.85 -12.89 -4.53
N ASP A 148 7.00 -13.38 -5.76
CA ASP A 148 8.26 -13.33 -6.51
C ASP A 148 8.47 -11.96 -7.15
N VAL A 149 9.27 -11.11 -6.50
CA VAL A 149 9.60 -9.75 -6.95
C VAL A 149 10.21 -9.74 -8.37
N GLY A 150 11.00 -10.75 -8.74
CA GLY A 150 11.71 -10.81 -10.02
C GLY A 150 10.86 -11.22 -11.22
N LYS A 151 9.69 -11.82 -10.97
CA LYS A 151 8.74 -12.25 -12.02
C LYS A 151 7.30 -11.89 -11.67
N THR A 152 7.10 -10.68 -11.18
CA THR A 152 5.79 -10.19 -10.78
C THR A 152 4.90 -9.89 -12.00
N THR A 153 3.63 -10.27 -11.93
CA THR A 153 2.60 -9.91 -12.91
C THR A 153 1.26 -9.75 -12.17
N ILE A 154 0.31 -9.00 -12.74
CA ILE A 154 -1.03 -8.83 -12.19
C ILE A 154 -1.66 -10.19 -11.82
N SER A 155 -1.64 -11.15 -12.74
CA SER A 155 -2.25 -12.49 -12.54
C SER A 155 -1.61 -13.27 -11.38
N LYS A 156 -0.28 -13.18 -11.22
CA LYS A 156 0.41 -13.86 -10.11
C LYS A 156 0.08 -13.22 -8.76
N LEU A 157 0.06 -11.88 -8.69
CA LEU A 157 -0.30 -11.16 -7.47
C LEU A 157 -1.76 -11.44 -7.08
N GLN A 158 -2.67 -11.35 -8.06
CA GLN A 158 -4.07 -11.72 -7.91
C GLN A 158 -4.23 -13.14 -7.34
N THR A 159 -3.49 -14.11 -7.90
CA THR A 159 -3.54 -15.51 -7.46
C THR A 159 -3.12 -15.67 -6.01
N VAL A 160 -2.11 -14.93 -5.53
CA VAL A 160 -1.69 -15.05 -4.12
C VAL A 160 -2.66 -14.35 -3.16
N LEU A 161 -3.33 -13.28 -3.61
CA LEU A 161 -4.32 -12.52 -2.85
C LEU A 161 -5.70 -13.21 -2.75
N TYR A 162 -6.00 -14.13 -3.67
CA TYR A 162 -7.25 -14.88 -3.68
C TYR A 162 -7.01 -16.39 -3.87
N GLN A 163 -6.96 -17.11 -2.75
CA GLN A 163 -6.85 -18.57 -2.67
C GLN A 163 -7.90 -19.12 -1.68
N PRO A 164 -9.18 -19.26 -2.09
CA PRO A 164 -10.24 -19.77 -1.21
C PRO A 164 -9.93 -21.16 -0.63
N ALA A 165 -9.27 -22.01 -1.41
CA ALA A 165 -8.83 -23.34 -0.96
C ALA A 165 -7.81 -23.32 0.19
N LYS A 166 -7.14 -22.18 0.41
CA LYS A 166 -6.21 -21.94 1.52
C LYS A 166 -6.75 -20.93 2.53
N HIS A 167 -8.04 -20.57 2.44
CA HIS A 167 -8.67 -19.54 3.27
C HIS A 167 -8.00 -18.17 3.18
N ILE A 168 -7.45 -17.82 2.02
CA ILE A 168 -6.89 -16.49 1.73
C ILE A 168 -7.85 -15.78 0.77
N GLU A 169 -8.56 -14.77 1.25
CA GLU A 169 -9.51 -13.99 0.45
C GLU A 169 -9.33 -12.50 0.76
N ILE A 170 -8.12 -11.98 0.51
CA ILE A 170 -7.79 -10.56 0.76
C ILE A 170 -8.59 -9.66 -0.18
N ILE A 171 -8.77 -10.11 -1.42
CA ILE A 171 -9.67 -9.49 -2.39
C ILE A 171 -10.94 -10.33 -2.54
N SER A 172 -12.05 -9.71 -2.91
CA SER A 172 -13.31 -10.45 -3.11
C SER A 172 -13.30 -11.30 -4.39
N ALA A 173 -14.19 -12.29 -4.48
CA ALA A 173 -14.41 -13.07 -5.70
C ALA A 173 -14.79 -12.20 -6.92
N SER A 174 -15.45 -11.07 -6.68
CA SER A 174 -15.79 -10.10 -7.73
C SER A 174 -14.55 -9.34 -8.20
N ASP A 175 -13.75 -8.83 -7.27
CA ASP A 175 -12.51 -8.12 -7.59
C ASP A 175 -11.54 -9.05 -8.34
N ASN A 176 -11.45 -10.32 -7.94
CA ASN A 176 -10.64 -11.33 -8.63
C ASN A 176 -11.02 -11.45 -10.13
N LYS A 177 -12.31 -11.44 -10.46
CA LYS A 177 -12.77 -11.47 -11.86
C LYS A 177 -12.45 -10.16 -12.58
N GLN A 178 -12.65 -9.03 -11.92
CA GLN A 178 -12.38 -7.71 -12.52
C GLN A 178 -10.88 -7.52 -12.80
N ILE A 179 -10.00 -7.89 -11.87
CA ILE A 179 -8.55 -7.83 -12.04
C ILE A 179 -8.09 -8.68 -13.22
N THR A 180 -8.73 -9.83 -13.46
CA THR A 180 -8.45 -10.66 -14.65
C THR A 180 -8.74 -9.88 -15.92
N THR A 181 -9.91 -9.22 -15.98
CA THR A 181 -10.30 -8.39 -17.14
C THR A 181 -9.36 -7.21 -17.33
N TRP A 182 -9.03 -6.48 -16.27
CA TRP A 182 -8.10 -5.34 -16.34
C TRP A 182 -6.68 -5.77 -16.76
N GLY A 183 -6.23 -6.94 -16.28
CA GLY A 183 -4.97 -7.54 -16.68
C GLY A 183 -4.92 -7.86 -18.18
N ASP A 184 -6.03 -8.30 -18.77
CA ASP A 184 -6.11 -8.51 -20.22
C ASP A 184 -5.96 -7.21 -21.02
N SER A 185 -6.65 -6.14 -20.61
CA SER A 185 -6.52 -4.81 -21.23
C SER A 185 -5.08 -4.28 -21.19
N ARG A 186 -4.42 -4.41 -20.03
CA ARG A 186 -3.00 -4.08 -19.86
C ARG A 186 -2.11 -4.94 -20.77
N ASN A 187 -2.35 -6.24 -20.83
CA ASN A 187 -1.56 -7.15 -21.67
C ASN A 187 -1.70 -6.83 -23.17
N LYS A 188 -2.88 -6.41 -23.63
CA LYS A 188 -3.05 -5.93 -25.02
C LYS A 188 -2.16 -4.71 -25.29
N ALA A 189 -2.09 -3.77 -24.35
CA ALA A 189 -1.22 -2.60 -24.47
C ALA A 189 0.27 -2.99 -24.48
N ASP A 190 0.75 -3.78 -23.53
CA ASP A 190 2.15 -4.22 -23.46
C ASP A 190 2.63 -4.96 -24.70
N HIS A 191 1.74 -5.72 -25.34
CA HIS A 191 2.05 -6.54 -26.50
C HIS A 191 1.70 -5.88 -27.84
N GLY A 192 1.37 -4.58 -27.86
CA GLY A 192 1.12 -3.84 -29.09
C GLY A 192 -0.19 -4.16 -29.79
N ARG A 193 -1.12 -4.87 -29.14
CA ARG A 193 -2.44 -5.26 -29.69
C ARG A 193 -3.45 -4.13 -29.55
N PHE A 194 -3.09 -2.93 -29.99
CA PHE A 194 -3.88 -1.71 -29.72
C PHE A 194 -5.26 -1.75 -30.39
N ALA A 195 -5.38 -2.38 -31.56
CA ALA A 195 -6.66 -2.52 -32.26
C ALA A 195 -7.71 -3.32 -31.48
N GLU A 196 -7.30 -4.11 -30.48
CA GLU A 196 -8.19 -4.91 -29.62
C GLU A 196 -8.66 -4.13 -28.37
N ILE A 197 -8.15 -2.91 -28.16
CA ILE A 197 -8.48 -2.07 -27.01
C ILE A 197 -9.63 -1.14 -27.39
N THR A 198 -10.63 -1.03 -26.51
CA THR A 198 -11.79 -0.17 -26.73
C THR A 198 -11.87 0.97 -25.71
N GLN A 199 -12.48 2.09 -26.10
CA GLN A 199 -12.72 3.24 -25.21
C GLN A 199 -13.43 2.81 -23.92
N THR A 200 -14.53 2.06 -24.06
CA THR A 200 -15.34 1.62 -22.93
C THR A 200 -14.57 0.72 -21.98
N GLU A 201 -13.76 -0.21 -22.51
CA GLU A 201 -12.90 -1.09 -21.72
C GLU A 201 -11.90 -0.28 -20.88
N VAL A 202 -11.20 0.68 -21.49
CA VAL A 202 -10.21 1.52 -20.80
C VAL A 202 -10.85 2.43 -19.76
N VAL A 203 -11.96 3.11 -20.08
CA VAL A 203 -12.66 3.98 -19.12
C VAL A 203 -13.19 3.17 -17.94
N THR A 204 -13.75 1.99 -18.18
CA THR A 204 -14.24 1.11 -17.12
C THR A 204 -13.09 0.56 -16.27
N MET A 205 -11.96 0.20 -16.89
CA MET A 205 -10.75 -0.21 -16.20
C MET A 205 -10.24 0.91 -15.29
N LEU A 206 -10.13 2.14 -15.79
CA LEU A 206 -9.66 3.29 -15.01
C LEU A 206 -10.52 3.56 -13.78
N MET A 207 -11.85 3.60 -13.95
CA MET A 207 -12.78 3.78 -12.85
C MET A 207 -12.72 2.64 -11.85
N GLY A 208 -12.65 1.40 -12.35
CA GLY A 208 -12.58 0.19 -11.53
C GLY A 208 -11.30 0.12 -10.70
N VAL A 209 -10.15 0.41 -11.31
CA VAL A 209 -8.84 0.41 -10.64
C VAL A 209 -8.76 1.51 -9.58
N ARG A 210 -9.24 2.73 -9.87
CA ARG A 210 -9.35 3.79 -8.84
C ARG A 210 -10.19 3.34 -7.65
N ALA A 211 -11.40 2.84 -7.91
CA ALA A 211 -12.29 2.37 -6.87
C ALA A 211 -11.76 1.14 -6.11
N PHE A 212 -10.92 0.32 -6.73
CA PHE A 212 -10.21 -0.77 -6.08
C PHE A 212 -9.15 -0.22 -5.13
N ILE A 213 -8.29 0.68 -5.60
CA ILE A 213 -7.20 1.24 -4.79
C ILE A 213 -7.77 1.99 -3.58
N ASP A 214 -8.78 2.83 -3.79
CA ASP A 214 -9.43 3.58 -2.71
C ASP A 214 -10.08 2.67 -1.66
N ARG A 215 -10.49 1.45 -2.05
CA ARG A 215 -11.12 0.51 -1.11
C ARG A 215 -10.11 -0.26 -0.26
N TYR A 216 -8.91 -0.52 -0.81
CA TYR A 216 -7.94 -1.44 -0.22
C TYR A 216 -6.71 -0.75 0.38
N LEU A 217 -6.37 0.46 -0.06
CA LEU A 217 -5.11 1.13 0.29
C LEU A 217 -5.31 2.54 0.87
N HIS A 218 -6.52 3.08 0.83
CA HIS A 218 -6.92 4.35 1.42
C HIS A 218 -7.98 4.12 2.51
#